data_AF-A0A1V5F140-F1
#
_entry.id   AF-A0A1V5F140-F1
#
_cell.length_a   1.000
_cell.length_b   1.000
_cell.length_c   1.000
_cell.angle_alpha   90.00
_cell.angle_beta   90.00
_cell.angle_gamma   90.00
#
_symmetry.space_group_name_H-M   'P 1'
#
loop_
_entity.id
_entity.type
_entity.pdbx_description
1 polymer ?
#
loop_
_entity_poly.entity_id
_entity_poly.type
_entity_poly.pdbx_seq_one_letter_code
_entity_poly.pdbx_strand_id
1 'polypeptide(L)'
;MANDNDGAVPWYQGIEYFMALYRLGKPVWMLNYNGMEHNLEEKYWANRVDLSTRMFGFFNHYLKGMPAPEWMTKGIPAIEKGEKLGY
;
A
#
# COMPACT_ATOMS: atom_id res chain seq x y z
N MET A 1 -4.59 -2.57 2.46
CA MET A 1 -4.43 -2.90 1.04
C MET A 1 -5.81 -3.03 0.44
N ALA A 2 -6.04 -2.49 -0.75
CA ALA A 2 -7.29 -2.65 -1.49
C ALA A 2 -6.98 -2.63 -2.99
N ASN A 3 -7.23 -3.74 -3.67
CA ASN A 3 -6.93 -3.91 -5.09
C ASN A 3 -8.14 -3.56 -5.95
N ASP A 4 -7.88 -3.16 -7.19
CA ASP A 4 -8.88 -2.66 -8.14
C ASP A 4 -9.66 -3.77 -8.86
N ASN A 5 -9.15 -5.01 -8.87
CA ASN A 5 -9.85 -6.18 -9.40
C ASN A 5 -10.32 -7.14 -8.28
N ASP A 6 -10.48 -6.64 -7.04
CA ASP A 6 -10.97 -7.44 -5.91
C ASP A 6 -12.45 -7.82 -6.10
N GLY A 7 -12.70 -9.11 -6.33
CA GLY A 7 -14.04 -9.68 -6.50
C GLY A 7 -14.76 -10.04 -5.19
N ALA A 8 -14.10 -9.95 -4.03
CA ALA A 8 -14.69 -10.27 -2.73
C ALA A 8 -15.05 -9.02 -1.93
N VAL A 9 -14.21 -7.98 -1.99
CA VAL A 9 -14.45 -6.68 -1.33
C VAL A 9 -14.36 -5.55 -2.36
N PRO A 10 -15.42 -4.77 -2.58
CA PRO A 10 -15.40 -3.69 -3.57
C PRO A 10 -14.27 -2.67 -3.30
N TRP A 11 -13.46 -2.40 -4.33
CA TRP A 11 -12.33 -1.46 -4.27
C TRP A 11 -12.70 -0.08 -3.71
N TYR A 12 -13.92 0.38 -4.00
CA TYR A 12 -14.47 1.66 -3.55
C TYR A 12 -14.48 1.80 -2.02
N GLN A 13 -14.67 0.71 -1.26
CA GLN A 13 -14.65 0.79 0.21
C GLN A 13 -13.27 1.25 0.73
N GLY A 14 -12.20 0.77 0.09
CA GLY A 14 -10.83 1.19 0.40
C GLY A 14 -10.59 2.66 0.06
N ILE A 15 -11.07 3.11 -1.10
CA ILE A 15 -10.96 4.50 -1.54
C ILE A 15 -11.73 5.44 -0.59
N GLU A 16 -12.97 5.10 -0.25
CA GLU A 16 -13.83 5.90 0.63
C GLU A 16 -13.19 6.09 2.01
N TYR A 17 -12.67 5.02 2.61
CA TYR A 17 -12.02 5.11 3.91
C TYR A 17 -10.70 5.88 3.84
N PHE A 18 -9.88 5.65 2.81
CA PHE A 18 -8.66 6.42 2.56
C PHE A 18 -8.99 7.92 2.43
N MET A 19 -9.98 8.27 1.61
CA MET A 19 -10.37 9.65 1.37
C MET A 19 -10.93 10.33 2.62
N ALA A 20 -11.70 9.62 3.44
CA ALA A 20 -12.18 10.14 4.71
C ALA A 20 -11.00 10.52 5.64
N LEU A 21 -10.04 9.62 5.83
CA LEU A 21 -8.85 9.86 6.65
C LEU A 21 -7.97 10.97 6.08
N TYR A 22 -7.76 10.97 4.76
CA TYR A 22 -6.98 11.98 4.06
C TYR A 22 -7.57 13.39 4.25
N ARG A 23 -8.89 13.53 4.07
CA ARG A 23 -9.60 14.81 4.29
C ARG A 23 -9.58 15.27 5.75
N LEU A 24 -9.45 14.34 6.70
CA LEU A 24 -9.27 14.64 8.12
C LEU A 24 -7.81 14.98 8.48
N GLY A 25 -6.90 15.05 7.50
CA GLY A 25 -5.48 15.32 7.74
C GLY A 25 -4.78 14.20 8.52
N LYS A 26 -5.33 12.99 8.54
CA LYS A 26 -4.70 11.84 9.21
C LYS A 26 -3.62 11.26 8.29
N PRO A 27 -2.44 10.90 8.81
CA PRO A 27 -1.47 10.10 8.06
C PRO A 27 -2.14 8.79 7.63
N VAL A 28 -2.25 8.57 6.32
CA VAL A 28 -2.93 7.43 5.74
C VAL A 28 -2.28 7.05 4.42
N TRP A 29 -2.25 5.74 4.14
CA TRP A 29 -1.69 5.17 2.92
C TRP A 29 -2.63 4.10 2.38
N MET A 30 -2.74 4.03 1.06
CA MET A 30 -3.47 2.98 0.36
C MET A 30 -2.51 2.23 -0.55
N LEU A 31 -2.26 0.96 -0.24
CA LEU A 31 -1.54 0.05 -1.13
C LEU A 31 -2.53 -0.58 -2.10
N ASN A 32 -2.28 -0.38 -3.39
CA ASN A 32 -3.08 -0.88 -4.50
C ASN A 32 -2.16 -1.50 -5.56
N TYR A 33 -2.32 -2.80 -5.76
CA TYR A 33 -1.64 -3.55 -6.81
C TYR A 33 -2.61 -3.72 -7.98
N ASN A 34 -2.34 -3.03 -9.09
CA ASN A 34 -3.28 -2.94 -10.20
C ASN A 34 -3.51 -4.29 -10.88
N GLY A 35 -4.76 -4.58 -11.20
CA GLY A 35 -5.23 -5.82 -11.81
C GLY A 35 -5.24 -7.02 -10.86
N MET A 36 -4.87 -6.85 -9.59
CA MET A 36 -4.84 -7.95 -8.62
C MET A 36 -6.21 -8.15 -7.99
N GLU A 37 -6.53 -9.39 -7.64
CA GLU A 37 -7.78 -9.76 -6.99
C GLU A 37 -7.72 -9.52 -5.46
N HIS A 38 -8.58 -10.20 -4.71
CA HIS A 38 -8.65 -10.09 -3.25
C HIS A 38 -7.32 -10.41 -2.55
N ASN A 39 -6.61 -11.42 -3.06
CA ASN A 39 -5.30 -11.81 -2.57
C ASN A 39 -4.26 -11.67 -3.68
N LEU A 40 -2.99 -11.48 -3.28
CA LEU A 40 -1.87 -11.59 -4.19
C LEU A 40 -1.56 -13.07 -4.44
N GLU A 41 -1.96 -13.57 -5.61
CA GLU A 41 -1.69 -14.94 -6.03
C GLU A 41 -0.19 -15.25 -6.09
N GLU A 42 0.16 -16.54 -5.98
CA GLU A 42 1.54 -17.01 -5.96
C GLU A 42 2.36 -16.57 -7.18
N LYS A 43 1.73 -16.54 -8.36
CA LYS A 43 2.33 -16.09 -9.62
C LYS A 43 2.81 -14.62 -9.58
N TYR A 44 2.32 -13.81 -8.64
CA TYR A 44 2.72 -12.41 -8.44
C TYR A 44 3.71 -12.24 -7.29
N TRP A 45 4.79 -13.03 -7.30
CA TRP A 45 5.78 -13.05 -6.21
C TRP A 45 6.33 -11.67 -5.83
N ALA A 46 6.66 -10.83 -6.81
CA ALA A 46 7.17 -9.48 -6.55
C ALA A 46 6.20 -8.62 -5.74
N ASN A 47 4.90 -8.69 -6.03
CA ASN A 47 3.87 -7.95 -5.28
C ASN A 47 3.76 -8.48 -3.84
N ARG A 48 3.88 -9.80 -3.63
CA ARG A 48 3.84 -10.43 -2.30
C ARG A 48 5.01 -9.98 -1.43
N VAL A 49 6.20 -9.91 -2.02
CA VAL A 49 7.41 -9.40 -1.35
C VAL A 49 7.25 -7.91 -1.02
N ASP A 50 6.81 -7.09 -1.98
CA ASP A 50 6.58 -5.65 -1.76
C ASP A 50 5.57 -5.40 -0.63
N LEU A 51 4.43 -6.10 -0.63
CA LEU A 51 3.43 -5.99 0.45
C LEU A 51 4.01 -6.35 1.81
N SER A 52 4.77 -7.45 1.88
CA SER A 52 5.38 -7.92 3.12
C SER A 52 6.40 -6.91 3.64
N THR A 53 7.23 -6.37 2.76
CA THR A 53 8.24 -5.36 3.11
C THR A 53 7.60 -4.06 3.60
N ARG A 54 6.56 -3.56 2.91
CA ARG A 54 5.84 -2.34 3.33
C ARG A 54 5.15 -2.54 4.67
N MET A 55 4.49 -3.67 4.88
CA MET A 55 3.84 -4.00 6.14
C MET A 55 4.86 -4.07 7.28
N PHE A 56 6.01 -4.71 7.07
CA PHE A 56 7.08 -4.78 8.05
C PHE A 56 7.67 -3.40 8.39
N GLY A 57 7.94 -2.58 7.37
CA GLY A 57 8.41 -1.20 7.54
C GLY A 57 7.41 -0.33 8.33
N PHE A 58 6.11 -0.44 8.01
CA PHE A 58 5.05 0.27 8.73
C PHE A 58 5.04 -0.09 10.22
N PHE A 59 5.07 -1.39 10.54
CA PHE A 59 5.08 -1.83 11.94
C PHE A 59 6.38 -1.50 12.67
N ASN A 60 7.53 -1.60 12.00
CA ASN A 60 8.80 -1.19 12.61
C ASN A 60 8.79 0.30 12.97
N HIS A 61 8.23 1.16 12.11
CA HIS A 61 8.10 2.58 12.43
C HIS A 61 7.18 2.82 13.64
N TYR A 62 5.95 2.31 13.59
CA TYR A 62 4.94 2.63 14.61
C TYR A 62 5.07 1.84 15.91
N LEU A 63 5.61 0.62 15.87
CA LEU A 63 5.65 -0.27 17.04
C LEU A 63 7.06 -0.43 17.62
N LYS A 64 8.12 -0.18 16.85
CA LYS A 64 9.51 -0.31 17.31
C LYS A 64 10.28 1.01 17.33
N GLY A 65 9.65 2.13 16.93
CA GLY A 65 10.29 3.44 16.92
C GLY A 65 11.40 3.59 15.88
N MET A 66 11.44 2.71 14.86
CA MET A 66 12.39 2.87 13.75
C MET A 66 12.00 4.09 12.89
N PRO A 67 12.95 4.67 12.13
CA PRO A 67 12.62 5.73 11.17
C PRO A 67 11.55 5.28 10.16
N ALA A 68 10.70 6.20 9.73
CA ALA A 68 9.72 5.91 8.69
C ALA A 68 10.44 5.58 7.37
N PRO A 69 10.09 4.49 6.68
CA PRO A 69 10.68 4.17 5.37
C PRO A 69 10.33 5.26 4.34
N GLU A 70 11.15 5.38 3.31
CA GLU A 70 11.06 6.47 2.32
C GLU A 70 9.68 6.51 1.63
N TRP A 71 9.13 5.35 1.26
CA TRP A 71 7.80 5.27 0.67
C TRP A 71 6.67 5.84 1.55
N MET A 72 6.81 5.87 2.87
CA MET A 72 5.81 6.45 3.77
C MET A 72 5.86 7.98 3.81
N THR A 73 7.03 8.56 3.57
CA THR A 73 7.27 10.01 3.74
C THR A 73 7.26 10.77 2.43
N LYS A 74 7.79 10.18 1.36
CA LYS A 74 7.88 10.81 0.03
C LYS A 74 6.83 10.29 -0.95
N GLY A 75 6.26 9.11 -0.67
CA GLY A 75 5.44 8.39 -1.65
C GLY A 75 6.27 7.94 -2.86
N ILE A 76 5.58 7.38 -3.86
CA ILE A 76 6.17 7.05 -5.17
C ILE A 76 5.27 7.71 -6.22
N PRO A 77 5.81 8.62 -7.06
CA PRO A 77 5.03 9.20 -8.15
C PRO A 77 4.43 8.12 -9.05
N ALA A 78 3.21 8.32 -9.54
CA ALA A 78 2.53 7.31 -10.36
C ALA A 78 3.33 6.93 -11.61
N ILE A 79 4.09 7.88 -12.17
CA ILE A 79 4.98 7.67 -13.34
C ILE A 79 6.22 6.83 -13.02
N GLU A 80 6.61 6.71 -11.74
CA GLU A 80 7.76 5.91 -11.30
C GLU A 80 7.34 4.55 -10.71
N LYS A 81 6.02 4.28 -10.70
CA LYS A 81 5.46 3.04 -10.15
C LYS A 81 5.92 1.84 -10.97
N GLY A 82 6.55 0.87 -10.31
CA GLY A 82 7.10 -0.33 -10.94
C GLY A 82 8.56 -0.19 -11.37
N GLU A 83 9.11 1.03 -11.38
CA GLU A 83 10.54 1.28 -11.63
C GLU A 83 11.30 1.53 -10.33
N LYS A 84 10.70 2.27 -9.39
CA LYS A 84 11.25 2.50 -8.06
C LYS A 84 10.34 1.93 -6.98
N LEU A 85 10.94 1.23 -6.01
CA LEU A 85 10.23 0.62 -4.89
C LEU A 85 10.15 1.53 -3.65
N GLY A 86 11.11 2.44 -3.48
CA GLY A 86 11.11 3.45 -2.41
C GLY A 86 11.44 2.90 -1.02
N TYR A 87 12.26 1.84 -0.95
CA TYR A 87 12.84 1.27 0.27
C TYR A 87 14.09 0.45 -0.06
#